data_AF-A0A377ZNR1-F1
#
_entry.id   AF-A0A377ZNR1-F1
#
_cell.length_a   1.000
_cell.length_b   1.000
_cell.length_c   1.000
_cell.angle_alpha   90.00
_cell.angle_beta   90.00
_cell.angle_gamma   90.00
#
_symmetry.space_group_name_H-M   'P 1'
#
loop_
_entity.id
_entity.type
_entity.pdbx_description
1 polymer ?
#
loop_
_entity_poly.entity_id
_entity_poly.type
_entity_poly.pdbx_seq_one_letter_code
_entity_poly.pdbx_strand_id
1 'polypeptide(L)'
;MITTLREQNITFLHGSPTIFILLCQAAREQSASHPGDFPALRTIACGAGHLSDGLIKELKTLFPHTAIQPIYGLTETTSPATIFPGDVWGSDKCGSSGQAIPGLAITIRNDRQQPLPAGQIGHIWLKGDVVIREYWQHSERRPSCDAQGWFCTGDLGYLDDEGWLYIKDRSKDMINRGGGEKFTHWSWKTFSLPIGEYGKLPSSRPPARSTAKSPWRLSCRMASIT
;
A
#
# COMPACT_ATOMS: atom_id res chain seq x y z
N MET A 1 -2.53 -23.43 -7.06
CA MET A 1 -1.37 -22.51 -7.22
C MET A 1 -0.05 -23.26 -7.15
N ILE A 2 0.28 -23.94 -6.04
CA ILE A 2 1.51 -24.75 -5.91
C ILE A 2 1.68 -25.77 -7.05
N THR A 3 0.67 -26.59 -7.30
CA THR A 3 0.67 -27.55 -8.43
C THR A 3 0.92 -26.86 -9.77
N THR A 4 0.26 -25.73 -10.03
CA THR A 4 0.44 -24.94 -11.25
C THR A 4 1.87 -24.41 -11.40
N LEU A 5 2.47 -23.88 -10.32
CA LEU A 5 3.86 -23.40 -10.34
C LEU A 5 4.84 -24.53 -10.71
N ARG A 6 4.59 -25.75 -10.21
CA ARG A 6 5.42 -26.93 -10.45
C ARG A 6 5.25 -27.50 -11.86
N GLU A 7 4.01 -27.63 -12.33
CA GLU A 7 3.71 -28.31 -13.60
C GLU A 7 3.86 -27.40 -14.82
N GLN A 8 3.61 -26.10 -14.67
CA GLN A 8 3.53 -25.17 -15.80
C GLN A 8 4.79 -24.31 -15.98
N ASN A 9 5.87 -24.58 -15.22
CA ASN A 9 7.14 -23.86 -15.31
C ASN A 9 6.98 -22.33 -15.26
N ILE A 10 6.16 -21.85 -14.33
CA ILE A 10 5.89 -20.41 -14.19
C ILE A 10 7.18 -19.68 -13.80
N THR A 11 7.55 -18.66 -14.56
CA THR A 11 8.80 -17.90 -14.36
C THR A 11 8.60 -16.58 -13.61
N PHE A 12 7.40 -16.01 -13.69
CA PHE A 12 7.03 -14.73 -13.08
C PHE A 12 5.68 -14.84 -12.39
N LEU A 13 5.62 -14.41 -11.14
CA LEU A 13 4.39 -14.34 -10.36
C LEU A 13 4.19 -12.92 -9.83
N HIS A 14 3.00 -12.36 -10.04
CA HIS A 14 2.63 -11.04 -9.54
C HIS A 14 1.37 -11.14 -8.69
N GLY A 15 1.36 -10.46 -7.54
CA GLY A 15 0.23 -10.49 -6.62
C GLY A 15 0.36 -9.49 -5.48
N SER A 16 -0.65 -9.49 -4.60
CA SER A 16 -0.63 -8.74 -3.34
C SER A 16 0.01 -9.56 -2.22
N PRO A 17 0.42 -8.92 -1.09
CA PRO A 17 0.96 -9.65 0.05
C PRO A 17 0.05 -10.78 0.53
N THR A 18 -1.28 -10.59 0.46
CA THR A 18 -2.27 -11.62 0.83
C THR A 18 -2.13 -12.90 0.02
N ILE A 19 -1.92 -12.79 -1.30
CA ILE A 19 -1.74 -13.98 -2.17
C ILE A 19 -0.47 -14.73 -1.78
N PHE A 20 0.60 -14.02 -1.42
CA PHE A 20 1.84 -14.65 -0.99
C PHE A 20 1.76 -15.28 0.40
N ILE A 21 1.00 -14.70 1.33
CA ILE A 21 0.69 -15.34 2.62
C ILE A 21 -0.05 -16.66 2.41
N LEU A 22 -1.09 -16.65 1.56
CA LEU A 22 -1.84 -17.85 1.22
C LEU A 22 -0.98 -18.88 0.48
N LEU A 23 -0.05 -18.44 -0.37
CA LEU A 23 0.92 -19.31 -1.03
C LEU A 23 1.80 -20.03 -0.02
N CYS A 24 2.40 -19.30 0.92
CA CYS A 24 3.25 -19.88 1.96
C CYS A 24 2.47 -20.84 2.85
N GLN A 25 1.22 -20.51 3.20
CA GLN A 25 0.34 -21.41 3.94
C GLN A 25 0.07 -22.71 3.15
N ALA A 26 -0.33 -22.62 1.89
CA ALA A 26 -0.60 -23.78 1.06
C ALA A 26 0.65 -24.65 0.85
N ALA A 27 1.82 -24.03 0.72
CA ALA A 27 3.09 -24.76 0.62
C ALA A 27 3.38 -25.60 1.88
N ARG A 28 3.13 -25.06 3.07
CA ARG A 28 3.26 -25.79 4.33
C ARG A 28 2.30 -26.97 4.41
N GLU A 29 1.02 -26.75 4.08
CA GLU A 29 -0.02 -27.78 4.12
C GLU A 29 0.27 -28.95 3.17
N GLN A 30 0.88 -28.66 2.02
CA GLN A 30 1.21 -29.66 1.00
C GLN A 30 2.61 -30.25 1.14
N SER A 31 3.34 -29.91 2.23
CA SER A 31 4.76 -30.28 2.42
C SER A 31 5.63 -29.96 1.20
N ALA A 32 5.28 -28.90 0.45
CA ALA A 32 6.08 -28.38 -0.65
C ALA A 32 7.20 -27.51 -0.05
N SER A 33 8.13 -28.16 0.64
CA SER A 33 9.21 -27.53 1.40
C SER A 33 10.59 -27.73 0.76
N HIS A 34 10.66 -28.43 -0.38
CA HIS A 34 11.92 -28.61 -1.08
C HIS A 34 12.23 -27.38 -1.93
N PRO A 35 13.40 -26.72 -1.71
CA PRO A 35 13.87 -25.60 -2.52
C PRO A 35 13.87 -25.85 -4.05
N GLY A 36 13.97 -27.11 -4.46
CA GLY A 36 13.99 -27.55 -5.85
C GLY A 36 12.62 -27.77 -6.48
N ASP A 37 11.52 -27.55 -5.76
CA ASP A 37 10.16 -27.80 -6.28
C ASP A 37 9.73 -26.79 -7.35
N PHE A 38 10.40 -25.64 -7.44
CA PHE A 38 10.02 -24.52 -8.30
C PHE A 38 11.21 -23.95 -9.08
N PRO A 39 11.95 -24.77 -9.86
CA PRO A 39 13.20 -24.35 -10.49
C PRO A 39 12.99 -23.30 -11.60
N ALA A 40 11.77 -23.18 -12.13
CA ALA A 40 11.44 -22.23 -13.18
C ALA A 40 11.15 -20.82 -12.65
N LEU A 41 10.74 -20.67 -11.39
CA LEU A 41 10.31 -19.38 -10.85
C LEU A 41 11.52 -18.49 -10.62
N ARG A 42 11.53 -17.32 -11.27
CA ARG A 42 12.65 -16.37 -11.24
C ARG A 42 12.31 -15.12 -10.45
N THR A 43 11.06 -14.66 -10.54
CA THR A 43 10.65 -13.39 -9.93
C THR A 43 9.27 -13.47 -9.32
N ILE A 44 9.17 -12.95 -8.10
CA ILE A 44 7.91 -12.61 -7.43
C ILE A 44 7.84 -11.09 -7.36
N ALA A 45 6.91 -10.50 -8.10
CA ALA A 45 6.58 -9.09 -8.00
C ALA A 45 5.42 -8.90 -7.01
N CYS A 46 5.57 -8.01 -6.04
CA CYS A 46 4.52 -7.73 -5.06
C CYS A 46 4.11 -6.27 -5.08
N GLY A 47 2.87 -6.03 -5.48
CA GLY A 47 2.23 -4.72 -5.45
C GLY A 47 1.07 -4.65 -4.47
N ALA A 48 0.29 -3.57 -4.55
CA ALA A 48 -0.97 -3.40 -3.82
C ALA A 48 -0.90 -3.47 -2.28
N GLY A 49 0.30 -3.48 -1.68
CA GLY A 49 0.49 -3.50 -0.23
C GLY A 49 1.95 -3.64 0.18
N HIS A 50 2.20 -3.47 1.47
CA HIS A 50 3.54 -3.59 2.05
C HIS A 50 3.94 -5.06 2.22
N LEU A 51 5.11 -5.43 1.69
CA LEU A 51 5.77 -6.70 2.01
C LEU A 51 6.51 -6.57 3.33
N SER A 52 6.04 -7.27 4.36
CA SER A 52 6.76 -7.35 5.64
C SER A 52 8.02 -8.22 5.51
N ASP A 53 9.07 -7.89 6.27
CA ASP A 53 10.32 -8.66 6.31
C ASP A 53 10.09 -10.15 6.64
N GLY A 54 9.11 -10.44 7.49
CA GLY A 54 8.71 -11.81 7.83
C GLY A 54 8.22 -12.60 6.61
N LEU A 55 7.36 -11.98 5.79
CA LEU A 55 6.85 -12.59 4.57
C LEU A 55 7.95 -12.74 3.51
N ILE A 56 8.84 -11.75 3.37
CA ILE A 56 9.99 -11.85 2.46
C ILE A 56 10.87 -13.05 2.88
N LYS A 57 11.19 -13.19 4.17
CA LYS A 57 11.97 -14.32 4.69
C LYS A 57 11.30 -15.67 4.43
N GLU A 58 9.98 -15.74 4.63
CA GLU A 58 9.20 -16.95 4.37
C GLU A 58 9.23 -17.33 2.88
N LEU A 59 9.01 -16.34 2.00
CA LEU A 59 9.11 -16.53 0.55
C LEU A 59 10.51 -16.96 0.11
N LYS A 60 11.58 -16.40 0.69
CA LYS A 60 12.96 -16.83 0.39
C LYS A 60 13.27 -18.22 0.91
N THR A 61 12.62 -18.66 1.98
CA THR A 61 12.77 -20.04 2.47
C THR A 61 12.15 -21.01 1.46
N LEU A 62 10.99 -20.66 0.91
CA LEU A 62 10.27 -21.48 -0.06
C LEU A 62 10.86 -21.42 -1.48
N PHE A 63 11.35 -20.24 -1.87
CA PHE A 63 11.86 -19.93 -3.20
C PHE A 63 13.24 -19.23 -3.12
N PRO A 64 14.30 -19.95 -2.70
CA PRO A 64 15.59 -19.31 -2.40
C PRO A 64 16.26 -18.65 -3.60
N HIS A 65 16.00 -19.16 -4.81
CA HIS A 65 16.57 -18.63 -6.06
C HIS A 65 15.69 -17.58 -6.74
N THR A 66 14.53 -17.27 -6.19
CA THR A 66 13.59 -16.30 -6.74
C THR A 66 13.89 -14.91 -6.21
N ALA A 67 13.98 -13.92 -7.11
CA ALA A 67 14.06 -12.52 -6.76
C ALA A 67 12.69 -12.00 -6.29
N ILE A 68 12.66 -11.29 -5.17
CA ILE A 68 11.44 -10.66 -4.65
C ILE A 68 11.50 -9.16 -4.96
N GLN A 69 10.51 -8.66 -5.69
CA GLN A 69 10.45 -7.29 -6.19
C GLN A 69 9.20 -6.58 -5.68
N PRO A 70 9.32 -5.76 -4.62
CA PRO A 70 8.31 -4.76 -4.33
C PRO A 70 8.04 -3.87 -5.54
N ILE A 71 6.78 -3.62 -5.83
CA ILE A 71 6.35 -2.66 -6.84
C ILE A 71 5.31 -1.73 -6.22
N TYR A 72 5.24 -0.49 -6.70
CA TYR A 72 4.15 0.41 -6.38
C TYR A 72 3.55 0.96 -7.66
N GLY A 73 2.24 1.12 -7.66
CA GLY A 73 1.47 1.56 -8.81
C GLY A 73 0.00 1.67 -8.45
N LEU A 74 -0.69 2.49 -9.22
CA LEU A 74 -2.14 2.67 -9.14
C LEU A 74 -2.76 2.31 -10.49
N THR A 75 -4.09 2.17 -10.51
CA THR A 75 -4.82 2.05 -11.77
C THR A 75 -4.58 3.28 -12.65
N GLU A 76 -4.52 4.46 -12.01
CA GLU A 76 -4.26 5.77 -12.59
C GLU A 76 -2.86 5.93 -13.18
N THR A 77 -1.94 5.02 -12.88
CA THR A 77 -0.57 5.03 -13.41
C THR A 77 -0.29 3.84 -14.32
N THR A 78 -1.33 3.13 -14.77
CA THR A 78 -1.23 1.92 -15.61
C THR A 78 -0.11 1.00 -15.12
N SER A 79 -0.11 0.74 -13.80
CA SER A 79 0.92 0.06 -13.00
C SER A 79 1.99 -0.73 -13.79
N PRO A 80 3.28 -0.62 -13.43
CA PRO A 80 3.82 -0.03 -12.20
C PRO A 80 4.30 1.42 -12.36
N ALA A 81 4.26 2.18 -11.26
CA ALA A 81 4.95 3.47 -11.15
C ALA A 81 6.40 3.30 -10.70
N THR A 82 6.64 2.40 -9.74
CA THR A 82 7.99 2.04 -9.28
C THR A 82 8.18 0.54 -9.25
N ILE A 83 9.43 0.11 -9.46
CA ILE A 83 9.86 -1.28 -9.38
C ILE A 83 11.14 -1.32 -8.55
N PHE A 84 11.23 -2.27 -7.61
CA PHE A 84 12.47 -2.58 -6.94
C PHE A 84 13.37 -3.39 -7.89
N PRO A 85 14.52 -2.87 -8.34
CA PRO A 85 15.41 -3.61 -9.23
C PRO A 85 16.08 -4.77 -8.48
N GLY A 86 16.10 -5.96 -9.09
CA GLY A 86 16.77 -7.13 -8.51
C GLY A 86 15.97 -7.83 -7.42
N ASP A 87 16.62 -8.21 -6.32
CA ASP A 87 16.00 -8.89 -5.17
C ASP A 87 16.06 -7.96 -3.95
N VAL A 88 14.91 -7.69 -3.33
CA VAL A 88 14.85 -6.88 -2.10
C VAL A 88 15.52 -7.59 -0.92
N TRP A 89 15.57 -8.94 -0.94
CA TRP A 89 16.18 -9.70 0.13
C TRP A 89 17.69 -9.47 0.18
N GLY A 90 18.17 -8.94 1.31
CA GLY A 90 19.59 -8.64 1.53
C GLY A 90 20.04 -7.28 0.97
N SER A 91 19.14 -6.49 0.37
CA SER A 91 19.44 -5.11 0.00
C SER A 91 19.35 -4.19 1.22
N ASP A 92 20.21 -3.17 1.23
CA ASP A 92 20.17 -2.01 2.12
C ASP A 92 18.91 -1.14 1.94
N LYS A 93 18.18 -1.32 0.82
CA LYS A 93 16.93 -0.62 0.51
C LYS A 93 15.68 -1.42 0.89
N CYS A 94 15.82 -2.46 1.72
CA CYS A 94 14.67 -3.22 2.21
C CYS A 94 13.59 -2.29 2.80
N GLY A 95 12.32 -2.54 2.44
CA GLY A 95 11.18 -1.68 2.77
C GLY A 95 10.87 -0.58 1.75
N SER A 96 11.74 -0.34 0.76
CA SER A 96 11.41 0.52 -0.39
C SER A 96 10.43 -0.18 -1.34
N SER A 97 9.60 0.61 -2.01
CA SER A 97 8.79 0.20 -3.17
C SER A 97 9.52 0.32 -4.50
N GLY A 98 10.84 0.58 -4.46
CA GLY A 98 11.70 0.67 -5.63
C GLY A 98 11.88 2.09 -6.16
N GLN A 99 12.35 2.17 -7.40
CA GLN A 99 12.62 3.42 -8.10
C GLN A 99 11.63 3.61 -9.24
N ALA A 100 11.50 4.86 -9.70
CA ALA A 100 10.64 5.21 -10.83
C ALA A 100 10.97 4.39 -12.07
N ILE A 101 9.94 3.91 -12.78
CA ILE A 101 10.15 3.30 -14.09
C ILE A 101 10.68 4.33 -15.12
N PRO A 102 11.34 3.89 -16.20
CA PRO A 102 11.79 4.80 -17.25
C PRO A 102 10.65 5.68 -17.77
N GLY A 103 10.89 7.00 -17.85
CA GLY A 103 9.91 7.98 -18.33
C GLY A 103 8.93 8.48 -17.25
N LEU A 104 8.98 7.96 -16.02
CA LEU A 104 8.20 8.47 -14.90
C LEU A 104 9.07 9.35 -13.98
N ALA A 105 8.54 10.50 -13.61
CA ALA A 105 9.10 11.37 -12.59
C ALA A 105 8.27 11.30 -11.30
N ILE A 106 8.95 11.37 -10.16
CA ILE A 106 8.35 11.38 -8.82
C ILE A 106 8.80 12.64 -8.09
N THR A 107 7.88 13.31 -7.41
CA THR A 107 8.20 14.37 -6.46
C THR A 107 7.35 14.20 -5.20
N ILE A 108 7.95 14.49 -4.06
CA ILE A 108 7.24 14.54 -2.79
C ILE A 108 6.86 16.00 -2.52
N ARG A 109 5.60 16.27 -2.20
CA ARG A 109 5.11 17.64 -1.95
C ARG A 109 4.37 17.78 -0.62
N ASN A 110 4.47 18.95 0.00
CA ASN A 110 3.70 19.27 1.20
C ASN A 110 2.23 19.62 0.89
N ASP A 111 1.44 19.96 1.92
CA ASP A 111 0.02 20.35 1.79
C ASP A 111 -0.19 21.63 0.96
N ARG A 112 0.87 22.45 0.79
CA ARG A 112 0.87 23.64 -0.07
C ARG A 112 1.36 23.34 -1.49
N GLN A 113 1.49 22.06 -1.86
CA GLN A 113 1.99 21.56 -3.14
C GLN A 113 3.42 22.00 -3.48
N GLN A 114 4.23 22.33 -2.47
CA GLN A 114 5.64 22.66 -2.67
C GLN A 114 6.50 21.39 -2.53
N PRO A 115 7.50 21.17 -3.41
CA PRO A 115 8.43 20.06 -3.29
C PRO A 115 9.13 20.02 -1.93
N LEU A 116 9.35 18.82 -1.40
CA LEU A 116 10.08 18.57 -0.18
C LEU A 116 11.46 17.96 -0.47
N PRO A 117 12.47 18.23 0.38
CA PRO A 117 13.76 17.54 0.32
C PRO A 117 13.64 16.03 0.54
N ALA A 118 14.68 15.29 0.17
CA ALA A 118 14.80 13.87 0.46
C ALA A 118 14.64 13.57 1.96
N GLY A 119 14.10 12.40 2.28
CA GLY A 119 13.79 11.94 3.63
C GLY A 119 12.54 12.55 4.26
N GLN A 120 11.97 13.63 3.70
CA GLN A 120 10.77 14.26 4.27
C GLN A 120 9.48 13.63 3.73
N ILE A 121 8.56 13.33 4.65
CA ILE A 121 7.27 12.73 4.33
C ILE A 121 6.32 13.79 3.76
N GLY A 122 5.72 13.49 2.61
CA GLY A 122 4.67 14.29 1.99
C GLY A 122 3.82 13.49 1.02
N HIS A 123 3.00 14.17 0.23
CA HIS A 123 2.18 13.56 -0.82
C HIS A 123 3.06 13.12 -1.97
N ILE A 124 2.80 11.93 -2.50
CA ILE A 124 3.48 11.40 -3.68
C ILE A 124 2.80 11.97 -4.92
N TRP A 125 3.59 12.61 -5.77
CA TRP A 125 3.15 13.14 -7.06
C TRP A 125 3.94 12.48 -8.18
N LEU A 126 3.23 12.11 -9.24
CA LEU A 126 3.76 11.35 -10.37
C LEU A 126 3.51 12.10 -11.67
N LYS A 127 4.46 12.05 -12.59
CA LYS A 127 4.31 12.62 -13.94
C LYS A 127 5.00 11.71 -14.96
N GLY A 128 4.30 11.35 -16.02
CA GLY A 128 4.84 10.54 -17.12
C GLY A 128 3.72 9.94 -17.97
N ASP A 129 4.09 9.29 -19.06
CA ASP A 129 3.14 8.81 -20.07
C ASP A 129 2.21 7.69 -19.59
N VAL A 130 2.56 7.05 -18.47
CA VAL A 130 1.74 6.01 -17.83
C VAL A 130 0.62 6.58 -16.95
N VAL A 131 0.59 7.91 -16.73
CA VAL A 131 -0.45 8.56 -15.93
C VAL A 131 -1.70 8.79 -16.79
N ILE A 132 -2.87 8.41 -16.26
CA ILE A 132 -4.14 8.62 -16.97
C ILE A 132 -4.37 10.09 -17.25
N ARG A 133 -5.01 10.36 -18.39
CA ARG A 133 -5.42 11.71 -18.76
C ARG A 133 -6.54 12.24 -17.85
N GLU A 134 -7.60 11.44 -17.69
CA GLU A 134 -8.82 11.83 -16.99
C GLU A 134 -9.63 10.59 -16.59
N TYR A 135 -10.53 10.75 -15.62
CA TYR A 135 -11.54 9.73 -15.32
C TYR A 135 -12.75 9.88 -16.26
N TRP A 136 -13.26 8.76 -16.75
CA TRP A 136 -14.44 8.73 -17.63
C TRP A 136 -15.69 9.35 -16.97
N GLN A 137 -16.44 10.14 -17.74
CA GLN A 137 -17.72 10.78 -17.33
C GLN A 137 -17.67 11.67 -16.07
N HIS A 138 -16.50 12.20 -15.71
CA HIS A 138 -16.33 13.08 -14.56
C HIS A 138 -15.90 14.51 -14.94
N SER A 139 -16.61 15.13 -15.89
CA SER A 139 -16.35 16.49 -16.38
C SER A 139 -16.50 17.60 -15.32
N GLU A 140 -17.17 17.34 -14.20
CA GLU A 140 -17.40 18.31 -13.12
C GLU A 140 -16.32 18.30 -12.01
N ARG A 141 -15.35 17.36 -12.06
CA ARG A 141 -14.22 17.34 -11.11
C ARG A 141 -12.98 18.00 -11.73
N ARG A 142 -12.13 18.54 -10.86
CA ARG A 142 -10.81 19.08 -11.25
C ARG A 142 -10.05 18.05 -12.10
N PRO A 143 -9.24 18.50 -13.08
CA PRO A 143 -8.38 17.60 -13.84
C PRO A 143 -7.58 16.67 -12.91
N SER A 144 -7.34 15.42 -13.31
CA SER A 144 -6.58 14.46 -12.51
C SER A 144 -5.14 14.93 -12.27
N CYS A 145 -4.59 15.74 -13.18
CA CYS A 145 -3.27 16.34 -13.07
C CYS A 145 -3.33 17.85 -12.85
N ASP A 146 -2.27 18.41 -12.25
CA ASP A 146 -2.06 19.86 -12.24
C ASP A 146 -1.74 20.41 -13.64
N ALA A 147 -1.63 21.74 -13.75
CA ALA A 147 -1.33 22.42 -15.03
C ALA A 147 0.06 22.04 -15.61
N GLN A 148 0.92 21.38 -14.83
CA GLN A 148 2.23 20.91 -15.24
C GLN A 148 2.24 19.40 -15.53
N GLY A 149 1.09 18.73 -15.46
CA GLY A 149 0.93 17.31 -15.75
C GLY A 149 1.28 16.38 -14.58
N TRP A 150 1.33 16.87 -13.34
CA TRP A 150 1.55 16.03 -12.18
C TRP A 150 0.25 15.52 -11.57
N PHE A 151 0.17 14.22 -11.37
CA PHE A 151 -0.91 13.52 -10.69
C PHE A 151 -0.60 13.32 -9.22
N CYS A 152 -1.49 13.77 -8.33
CA CYS A 152 -1.40 13.51 -6.90
C CYS A 152 -2.03 12.14 -6.60
N THR A 153 -1.24 11.18 -6.11
CA THR A 153 -1.72 9.81 -5.88
C THR A 153 -2.67 9.70 -4.69
N GLY A 154 -2.59 10.67 -3.77
CA GLY A 154 -3.27 10.61 -2.47
C GLY A 154 -2.57 9.68 -1.47
N ASP A 155 -1.40 9.14 -1.81
CA ASP A 155 -0.55 8.38 -0.89
C ASP A 155 0.54 9.28 -0.29
N LEU A 156 0.98 8.96 0.92
CA LEU A 156 2.07 9.61 1.63
C LEU A 156 3.32 8.76 1.60
N GLY A 157 4.46 9.40 1.36
CA GLY A 157 5.76 8.75 1.35
C GLY A 157 6.90 9.75 1.30
N TYR A 158 8.11 9.24 1.13
CA TYR A 158 9.31 10.04 0.92
C TYR A 158 10.21 9.36 -0.11
N LEU A 159 11.09 10.14 -0.72
CA LEU A 159 12.23 9.65 -1.50
C LEU A 159 13.48 9.77 -0.63
N ASP A 160 14.35 8.78 -0.65
CA ASP A 160 15.71 8.95 -0.11
C ASP A 160 16.60 9.75 -1.08
N ASP A 161 17.85 10.00 -0.68
CA ASP A 161 18.81 10.76 -1.49
C ASP A 161 19.18 10.08 -2.82
N GLU A 162 18.89 8.78 -2.95
CA GLU A 162 19.13 7.96 -4.13
C GLU A 162 17.86 7.74 -4.98
N GLY A 163 16.75 8.39 -4.61
CA GLY A 163 15.49 8.33 -5.35
C GLY A 163 14.67 7.05 -5.13
N TRP A 164 14.94 6.29 -4.07
CA TRP A 164 14.11 5.15 -3.68
C TRP A 164 12.84 5.62 -2.96
N LEU A 165 11.69 5.11 -3.41
CA LEU A 165 10.40 5.48 -2.86
C LEU A 165 10.06 4.61 -1.64
N TYR A 166 9.65 5.26 -0.56
CA TYR A 166 9.15 4.60 0.65
C TYR A 166 7.74 5.08 0.95
N ILE A 167 6.78 4.15 0.83
CA ILE A 167 5.36 4.41 1.11
C ILE A 167 5.12 4.33 2.62
N LYS A 168 4.38 5.30 3.18
CA LYS A 168 4.05 5.36 4.61
C LYS A 168 2.58 5.09 4.91
N ASP A 169 1.68 5.76 4.20
CA ASP A 169 0.24 5.63 4.45
C ASP A 169 -0.58 6.17 3.27
N ARG A 170 -1.90 6.01 3.30
CA ARG A 170 -2.83 6.76 2.45
C ARG A 170 -3.25 8.05 3.14
N SER A 171 -3.25 9.16 2.43
CA SER A 171 -3.64 10.47 2.99
C SER A 171 -5.06 10.50 3.58
N LYS A 172 -5.97 9.64 3.08
CA LYS A 172 -7.36 9.55 3.53
C LYS A 172 -7.60 8.65 4.75
N ASP A 173 -6.61 7.84 5.14
CA ASP A 173 -6.68 6.98 6.34
C ASP A 173 -6.06 7.65 7.57
N MET A 174 -5.62 8.92 7.45
CA MET A 174 -5.16 9.74 8.57
C MET A 174 -6.32 10.13 9.49
N ILE A 175 -6.43 9.47 10.65
CA ILE A 175 -7.38 9.85 11.71
C ILE A 175 -6.86 11.12 12.41
N ASN A 176 -7.49 12.26 12.14
CA ASN A 176 -7.29 13.49 12.92
C ASN A 176 -8.23 13.49 14.13
N ARG A 177 -7.72 13.24 15.34
CA ARG A 177 -8.47 13.50 16.58
C ARG A 177 -8.26 14.96 16.93
N GLY A 178 -9.34 15.75 16.93
CA GLY A 178 -9.35 17.21 17.06
C GLY A 178 -8.48 17.77 18.18
N GLY A 179 -7.22 18.03 17.84
CA GLY A 179 -6.17 18.47 18.77
C GLY A 179 -4.76 18.30 18.20
N GLY A 180 -4.53 18.65 16.93
CA GLY A 180 -3.19 18.83 16.34
C GLY A 180 -2.32 17.57 16.09
N GLU A 181 -2.63 16.43 16.69
CA GLU A 181 -1.80 15.22 16.60
C GLU A 181 -2.23 14.32 15.43
N LYS A 182 -1.29 14.08 14.50
CA LYS A 182 -1.47 13.23 13.33
C LYS A 182 -0.94 11.83 13.64
N PHE A 183 -1.83 10.84 13.73
CA PHE A 183 -1.47 9.44 13.98
C PHE A 183 -1.56 8.62 12.70
N THR A 184 -0.54 7.80 12.43
CA THR A 184 -0.51 6.80 11.34
C THR A 184 -0.39 5.41 11.96
N HIS A 185 -0.71 4.35 11.20
CA HIS A 185 -0.52 2.96 11.65
C HIS A 185 0.91 2.69 12.18
N TRP A 186 1.92 3.39 11.66
CA TRP A 186 3.31 3.30 12.10
C TRP A 186 3.57 3.87 13.51
N SER A 187 2.80 4.86 13.95
CA SER A 187 2.97 5.50 15.27
C SER A 187 2.64 4.60 16.47
N TRP A 188 2.04 3.43 16.23
CA TRP A 188 1.70 2.47 17.29
C TRP A 188 2.91 1.75 17.90
N LYS A 189 4.05 1.67 17.19
CA LYS A 189 5.23 0.93 17.67
C LYS A 189 6.21 1.75 18.52
N THR A 190 6.00 3.05 18.68
CA THR A 190 6.97 3.94 19.37
C THR A 190 6.43 4.56 20.65
N PHE A 191 5.33 4.07 21.21
CA PHE A 191 4.80 4.58 22.48
C PHE A 191 4.59 3.45 23.50
N SER A 192 5.70 2.96 24.05
CA SER A 192 5.71 2.31 25.35
C SER A 192 5.65 3.40 26.42
N LEU A 193 4.47 3.90 26.75
CA LEU A 193 4.33 4.66 27.99
C LEU A 193 4.50 3.70 29.17
N PRO A 194 5.29 4.06 30.20
CA PRO A 194 5.30 3.30 31.44
C PRO A 194 3.91 3.30 32.05
N ILE A 195 3.43 2.11 32.43
CA ILE A 195 2.20 1.93 33.19
C ILE A 195 2.42 2.59 34.56
N GLY A 196 1.86 3.79 34.75
CA GLY A 196 1.99 4.58 35.97
C GLY A 196 0.77 5.46 36.19
N GLU A 197 -0.06 5.02 37.14
CA GLU A 197 -0.95 5.80 38.02
C GLU A 197 -1.80 6.95 37.45
N TYR A 198 -3.06 6.64 37.14
CA TYR A 198 -4.22 7.47 37.51
C TYR A 198 -5.38 6.49 37.79
N GLY A 199 -5.92 6.38 39.00
CA GLY A 199 -6.61 7.46 39.70
C GLY A 199 -8.12 7.24 39.53
N LYS A 200 -8.75 6.66 40.57
CA LYS A 200 -10.16 6.25 40.69
C LYS A 200 -11.15 7.11 39.86
N LEU A 201 -11.88 6.50 38.94
CA LEU A 201 -13.09 7.08 38.35
C LEU A 201 -14.27 6.88 39.33
N PRO A 202 -14.99 7.95 39.74
CA PRO A 202 -16.20 7.79 40.55
C PRO A 202 -17.35 7.25 39.70
N SER A 203 -18.05 6.27 40.27
CA SER A 203 -19.25 5.65 39.72
C SER A 203 -20.42 6.63 39.70
N SER A 204 -20.88 7.03 38.51
CA SER A 204 -22.25 7.52 38.34
C SER A 204 -22.78 7.16 36.95
N ARG A 205 -23.90 6.44 36.92
CA ARG A 205 -24.64 6.09 35.70
C ARG A 205 -25.14 7.36 35.00
N PRO A 206 -25.03 7.49 33.67
CA PRO A 206 -25.79 8.52 32.96
C PRO A 206 -27.28 8.12 32.87
N PRO A 207 -28.22 9.08 33.01
CA PRO A 207 -29.65 8.81 32.91
C PRO A 207 -30.10 8.55 31.46
N ALA A 208 -31.20 7.82 31.34
CA ALA A 208 -31.82 7.38 30.09
C ALA A 208 -32.12 8.55 29.13
N ARG A 209 -31.73 8.40 27.86
CA ARG A 209 -32.10 9.34 26.79
C ARG A 209 -33.53 9.06 26.30
N SER A 210 -34.32 10.12 26.32
CA SER A 210 -35.66 10.21 25.76
C SER A 210 -35.63 10.20 24.22
N THR A 211 -36.74 9.71 23.68
CA THR A 211 -37.07 9.54 22.27
C THR A 211 -37.16 10.87 21.51
N ALA A 212 -36.35 11.03 20.45
CA ALA A 212 -36.58 12.02 19.41
C ALA A 212 -36.46 11.33 18.03
N LYS A 213 -37.54 11.43 17.26
CA LYS A 213 -37.79 10.78 15.97
C LYS A 213 -36.85 11.33 14.88
N SER A 214 -36.17 10.44 14.14
CA SER A 214 -35.50 10.74 12.87
C SER A 214 -36.43 10.49 11.67
N PRO A 215 -36.59 11.42 10.71
CA PRO A 215 -37.37 11.18 9.50
C PRO A 215 -36.42 10.84 8.34
N TRP A 216 -36.08 9.56 8.15
CA TRP A 216 -35.50 9.07 6.90
C TRP A 216 -36.11 7.71 6.58
N ARG A 217 -37.20 7.72 5.81
CA ARG A 217 -37.75 6.52 5.17
C ARG A 217 -37.08 6.37 3.81
N LEU A 218 -36.28 5.32 3.65
CA LEU A 218 -35.88 4.82 2.33
C LEU A 218 -37.09 4.15 1.67
N SER A 219 -37.43 4.60 0.47
CA SER A 219 -38.37 3.95 -0.44
C SER A 219 -37.57 3.34 -1.58
N CYS A 220 -37.33 2.02 -1.53
CA CYS A 220 -36.86 1.26 -2.69
C CYS A 220 -38.02 1.11 -3.69
N ARG A 221 -37.86 1.62 -4.91
CA ARG A 221 -38.63 1.16 -6.08
C ARG A 221 -37.68 0.46 -7.03
N MET A 222 -37.91 -0.84 -7.22
CA MET A 222 -37.36 -1.62 -8.33
C MET A 222 -37.94 -1.05 -9.63
N ALA A 223 -37.06 -0.70 -10.57
CA ALA A 223 -37.44 -0.50 -11.96
C ALA A 223 -37.23 -1.81 -12.70
N SER A 224 -38.32 -2.40 -13.16
CA SER A 224 -38.38 -3.53 -14.08
C SER A 224 -37.93 -3.12 -15.48
N ILE A 225 -37.08 -3.96 -16.06
CA ILE A 225 -36.56 -3.87 -17.42
C ILE A 225 -37.66 -4.29 -18.40
N THR A 226 -37.88 -3.48 -19.43
CA THR A 226 -38.42 -3.92 -20.73
C THR A 226 -37.56 -3.28 -21.82
#